data_AF-A0A951TGI5-F1
#
_entry.id   AF-A0A951TGI5-F1
#
_cell.length_a   1.000
_cell.length_b   1.000
_cell.length_c   1.000
_cell.angle_alpha   90.00
_cell.angle_beta   90.00
_cell.angle_gamma   90.00
#
_symmetry.space_group_name_H-M   'P 1'
#
loop_
_entity.id
_entity.type
_entity.pdbx_description
1 polymer ?
#
loop_
_entity_poly.entity_id
_entity_poly.type
_entity_poly.pdbx_seq_one_letter_code
_entity_poly.pdbx_strand_id
1 'polypeptide(L)'
;MPRVIEVALSPEKTDALIEQLHGLDGVVGLGLQRGASLDPQGDVVTIHATNDGTRKVLDLLIALGVTKGGSIQTSQPLSLVSPQYQNGIDRESNETIWEEMAFLLRLDTNLAANYLLLMALAGGVAAVGLWTNTLHIVIGAMVIAPGFEPLLRIPFGLISGPRVLASRGLISTLAGYASLAIGAAITLLVLRLVDPGTSTDLDSRSWVRYWSSVTASGVLLSLIAGAAGAVVVTAQRSVLTAGVMIALALIPSMSIVAMAAVTGDFPLAGRGLMRWAVEAGSVLVAGVLVLGLKQLLVHRRHALS
;
A
#
# COMPACT_ATOMS: atom_id res chain seq x y z
N MET A 1 13.29 -8.89 -9.28
CA MET A 1 13.30 -8.01 -10.46
C MET A 1 14.53 -7.12 -10.36
N PRO A 2 15.34 -6.95 -11.41
CA PRO A 2 16.60 -6.25 -11.27
C PRO A 2 16.35 -4.81 -10.84
N ARG A 3 17.37 -4.16 -10.27
CA ARG A 3 17.32 -2.76 -9.86
C ARG A 3 18.43 -1.99 -10.51
N VAL A 4 18.13 -0.73 -10.79
CA VAL A 4 19.14 0.28 -11.07
C VAL A 4 19.26 1.16 -9.84
N ILE A 5 20.44 1.19 -9.24
CA ILE A 5 20.76 2.01 -8.08
C ILE A 5 21.68 3.11 -8.56
N GLU A 6 21.23 4.35 -8.47
CA GLU A 6 22.04 5.52 -8.78
C GLU A 6 22.46 6.19 -7.49
N VAL A 7 23.74 6.47 -7.36
CA VAL A 7 24.34 6.99 -6.13
C VAL A 7 25.16 8.22 -6.45
N ALA A 8 24.84 9.34 -5.82
CA ALA A 8 25.71 10.51 -5.80
C ALA A 8 26.53 10.54 -4.50
N LEU A 9 27.85 10.61 -4.63
CA LEU A 9 28.77 10.56 -3.49
C LEU A 9 30.06 11.33 -3.74
N SER A 10 30.74 11.71 -2.65
CA SER A 10 32.03 12.40 -2.71
C SER A 10 33.10 11.52 -3.39
N PRO A 11 34.03 12.09 -4.17
CA PRO A 11 35.08 11.33 -4.88
C PRO A 11 35.88 10.37 -3.99
N GLU A 12 36.13 10.75 -2.74
CA GLU A 12 36.82 9.94 -1.72
C GLU A 12 36.12 8.61 -1.42
N LYS A 13 34.78 8.59 -1.48
CA LYS A 13 33.96 7.40 -1.23
C LYS A 13 33.73 6.58 -2.50
N THR A 14 33.88 7.20 -3.69
CA THR A 14 33.68 6.56 -4.99
C THR A 14 34.63 5.38 -5.17
N ASP A 15 35.93 5.59 -4.98
CA ASP A 15 36.93 4.55 -5.27
C ASP A 15 36.76 3.36 -4.32
N ALA A 16 36.49 3.62 -3.03
CA ALA A 16 36.19 2.58 -2.04
C ALA A 16 34.91 1.79 -2.37
N LEU A 17 33.88 2.45 -2.90
CA LEU A 17 32.65 1.81 -3.34
C LEU A 17 32.91 0.90 -4.54
N ILE A 18 33.61 1.39 -5.56
CA ILE A 18 33.91 0.61 -6.78
C ILE A 18 34.75 -0.63 -6.45
N GLU A 19 35.75 -0.50 -5.58
CA GLU A 19 36.59 -1.63 -5.15
C GLU A 19 35.76 -2.73 -4.47
N GLN A 20 34.81 -2.37 -3.60
CA GLN A 20 33.95 -3.35 -2.92
C GLN A 20 32.82 -3.89 -3.79
N LEU A 21 32.40 -3.17 -4.83
CA LEU A 21 31.43 -3.64 -5.82
C LEU A 21 32.06 -4.62 -6.81
N HIS A 22 33.36 -4.48 -7.10
CA HIS A 22 34.10 -5.44 -7.91
C HIS A 22 34.17 -6.80 -7.21
N GLY A 23 33.49 -7.79 -7.79
CA GLY A 23 33.41 -9.15 -7.25
C GLY A 23 32.21 -9.40 -6.33
N LEU A 24 31.31 -8.42 -6.19
CA LEU A 24 30.09 -8.60 -5.41
C LEU A 24 29.03 -9.36 -6.21
N ASP A 25 28.76 -10.60 -5.79
CA ASP A 25 27.76 -11.47 -6.42
C ASP A 25 26.39 -10.78 -6.51
N GLY A 26 25.87 -10.68 -7.73
CA GLY A 26 24.58 -10.09 -8.04
C GLY A 26 24.65 -8.69 -8.66
N VAL A 27 25.84 -8.09 -8.78
CA VAL A 27 26.06 -6.88 -9.59
C VAL A 27 26.20 -7.29 -11.06
N VAL A 28 25.32 -6.77 -11.90
CA VAL A 28 25.23 -7.08 -13.35
C VAL A 28 26.01 -6.07 -14.19
N GLY A 29 26.06 -4.82 -13.75
CA GLY A 29 26.73 -3.73 -14.48
C GLY A 29 27.02 -2.54 -13.59
N LEU A 30 28.10 -1.82 -13.91
CA LEU A 30 28.55 -0.64 -13.20
C LEU A 30 28.87 0.47 -14.22
N GLY A 31 28.36 1.67 -13.95
CA GLY A 31 28.72 2.89 -14.66
C GLY A 31 29.22 3.93 -13.66
N LEU A 32 30.28 4.66 -14.02
CA LEU A 32 30.85 5.73 -13.21
C LEU A 32 30.95 7.01 -14.04
N GLN A 33 30.42 8.11 -13.51
CA GLN A 33 30.57 9.44 -14.05
C GLN A 33 31.19 10.36 -13.00
N ARG A 34 32.47 10.71 -13.19
CA ARG A 34 33.19 11.56 -12.23
C ARG A 34 32.77 13.02 -12.35
N GLY A 35 32.57 13.69 -11.21
CA GLY A 35 32.19 15.11 -11.13
C GLY A 35 30.80 15.43 -11.69
N ALA A 36 29.96 14.42 -11.94
CA ALA A 36 28.65 14.60 -12.56
C ALA A 36 27.57 15.10 -11.59
N SER A 37 27.76 14.93 -10.28
CA SER A 37 26.81 15.41 -9.28
C SER A 37 27.20 16.80 -8.78
N LEU A 38 26.25 17.74 -8.84
CA LEU A 38 26.44 19.12 -8.36
C LEU A 38 25.98 19.28 -6.91
N ASP A 39 24.91 18.59 -6.52
CA ASP A 39 24.38 18.59 -5.15
C ASP A 39 23.80 17.21 -4.82
N PRO A 40 24.48 16.39 -3.99
CA PRO A 40 25.76 16.67 -3.36
C PRO A 40 26.92 16.70 -4.37
N GLN A 41 27.90 17.57 -4.18
CA GLN A 41 29.02 17.68 -5.12
C GLN A 41 29.88 16.40 -5.14
N GLY A 42 30.06 15.80 -6.31
CA GLY A 42 30.87 14.60 -6.45
C GLY A 42 30.59 13.76 -7.70
N ASP A 43 30.74 12.45 -7.57
CA ASP A 43 30.59 11.48 -8.66
C ASP A 43 29.20 10.84 -8.63
N VAL A 44 28.77 10.32 -9.78
CA VAL A 44 27.56 9.50 -9.91
C VAL A 44 27.95 8.08 -10.29
N VAL A 45 27.49 7.10 -9.51
CA VAL A 45 27.67 5.67 -9.76
C VAL A 45 26.31 5.04 -10.05
N THR A 46 26.17 4.40 -11.20
CA THR A 46 24.98 3.64 -11.60
C THR A 46 25.28 2.15 -11.50
N ILE A 47 24.49 1.44 -10.70
CA ILE A 47 24.68 0.02 -10.39
C ILE A 47 23.45 -0.73 -10.88
N HIS A 48 23.64 -1.64 -11.82
CA HIS A 48 22.62 -2.61 -12.20
C HIS A 48 22.83 -3.86 -11.35
N ALA A 49 21.86 -4.21 -10.52
CA ALA A 49 21.98 -5.34 -9.62
C ALA A 49 20.72 -6.22 -9.65
N THR A 50 20.91 -7.49 -9.35
CA THR A 50 19.82 -8.42 -9.03
C THR A 50 19.16 -8.05 -7.69
N ASN A 51 18.03 -8.65 -7.33
CA ASN A 51 17.37 -8.47 -6.02
C ASN A 51 18.36 -8.74 -4.86
N ASP A 52 19.05 -9.88 -4.89
CA ASP A 52 20.03 -10.25 -3.86
C ASP A 52 21.25 -9.33 -3.87
N GLY A 53 21.74 -8.96 -5.05
CA GLY A 53 22.82 -7.98 -5.23
C GLY A 53 22.45 -6.62 -4.67
N THR A 54 21.22 -6.15 -4.92
CA THR A 54 20.73 -4.85 -4.46
C THR A 54 20.79 -4.73 -2.95
N ARG A 55 20.37 -5.78 -2.22
CA ARG A 55 20.43 -5.78 -0.75
C ARG A 55 21.86 -5.59 -0.25
N LYS A 56 22.80 -6.37 -0.79
CA LYS A 56 24.23 -6.26 -0.46
C LYS A 56 24.80 -4.89 -0.80
N VAL A 57 24.41 -4.31 -1.94
CA VAL A 57 24.81 -2.96 -2.35
C VAL A 57 24.27 -1.90 -1.38
N LEU A 58 23.00 -1.99 -0.97
CA LEU A 58 22.44 -1.05 0.00
C LEU A 58 23.13 -1.14 1.36
N ASP A 59 23.43 -2.35 1.84
CA ASP A 59 24.18 -2.56 3.09
C ASP A 59 25.59 -1.93 2.99
N LEU A 60 26.27 -2.09 1.85
CA LEU A 60 27.55 -1.46 1.56
C LEU A 60 27.48 0.07 1.55
N LEU A 61 26.49 0.65 0.87
CA LEU A 61 26.28 2.10 0.81
C LEU A 61 26.02 2.71 2.20
N ILE A 62 25.29 1.99 3.05
CA ILE A 62 25.05 2.38 4.44
C ILE A 62 26.35 2.31 5.25
N ALA A 63 27.13 1.23 5.11
CA ALA A 63 28.40 1.05 5.81
C ALA A 63 29.43 2.14 5.45
N LEU A 64 29.47 2.56 4.17
CA LEU A 64 30.30 3.66 3.69
C LEU A 64 29.76 5.06 4.08
N GLY A 65 28.61 5.11 4.74
CA GLY A 65 27.98 6.36 5.17
C GLY A 65 27.60 7.26 4.00
N VAL A 66 27.20 6.68 2.87
CA VAL A 66 26.72 7.44 1.70
C VAL A 66 25.41 8.16 2.02
N THR A 67 24.61 7.63 2.95
CA THR A 67 23.41 8.30 3.46
C THR A 67 23.70 9.61 4.20
N LYS A 68 24.97 9.90 4.53
CA LYS A 68 25.44 11.15 5.14
C LYS A 68 26.18 11.98 4.08
N GLY A 69 25.46 12.89 3.43
CA GLY A 69 26.00 13.82 2.43
C GLY A 69 26.05 13.28 1.00
N GLY A 70 25.41 12.14 0.73
CA GLY A 70 25.19 11.57 -0.59
C GLY A 70 23.69 11.45 -0.91
N SER A 71 23.36 11.00 -2.11
CA SER A 71 22.00 10.59 -2.49
C SER A 71 22.00 9.16 -3.05
N ILE A 72 20.91 8.43 -2.81
CA ILE A 72 20.70 7.08 -3.33
C ILE A 72 19.30 7.05 -3.94
N GLN A 73 19.23 6.72 -5.22
CA GLN A 73 18.00 6.49 -5.94
C GLN A 73 17.95 5.04 -6.38
N THR A 74 16.79 4.41 -6.24
CA THR A 74 16.54 3.06 -6.75
C THR A 74 15.41 3.11 -7.76
N SER A 75 15.58 2.45 -8.90
CA SER A 75 14.53 2.29 -9.90
C SER A 75 14.49 0.86 -10.45
N GLN A 76 13.41 0.53 -11.15
CA GLN A 76 13.22 -0.76 -11.79
C GLN A 76 13.32 -0.60 -13.31
N PRO A 77 14.26 -1.28 -13.97
CA PRO A 77 14.30 -1.28 -15.42
C PRO A 77 13.12 -2.10 -15.95
N LEU A 78 12.51 -1.64 -17.05
CA LEU A 78 11.44 -2.38 -17.73
C LEU A 78 11.94 -3.72 -18.31
N SER A 79 13.20 -3.74 -18.74
CA SER A 79 13.91 -4.92 -19.23
C SER A 79 15.41 -4.76 -18.97
N LEU A 80 16.07 -5.86 -18.63
CA LEU A 80 17.52 -5.93 -18.49
C LEU A 80 18.01 -7.20 -19.18
N VAL A 81 18.85 -7.04 -20.20
CA VAL A 81 19.47 -8.15 -20.92
C VAL A 81 20.96 -8.11 -20.65
N SER A 82 21.49 -9.20 -20.09
CA SER A 82 22.93 -9.34 -19.87
C SER A 82 23.31 -10.81 -20.05
N PRO A 83 23.95 -11.18 -21.18
CA PRO A 83 24.28 -12.57 -21.48
C PRO A 83 25.09 -13.27 -20.38
N GLN A 84 25.95 -12.51 -19.69
CA GLN A 84 26.80 -13.01 -18.62
C GLN A 84 26.03 -13.30 -17.31
N TYR A 85 24.92 -12.58 -17.07
CA TYR A 85 24.14 -12.67 -15.84
C TYR A 85 22.69 -13.15 -16.06
N GLN A 86 22.35 -13.61 -17.27
CA GLN A 86 20.98 -13.95 -17.67
C GLN A 86 20.35 -14.99 -16.74
N ASN A 87 21.08 -16.05 -16.38
CA ASN A 87 20.60 -17.08 -15.46
C ASN A 87 20.23 -16.55 -14.06
N GLY A 88 20.94 -15.52 -13.59
CA GLY A 88 20.65 -14.88 -12.30
C GLY A 88 19.41 -13.99 -12.39
N ILE A 89 19.26 -13.26 -13.51
CA ILE A 89 18.11 -12.41 -13.81
C ILE A 89 16.83 -13.24 -13.97
N ASP A 90 16.91 -14.36 -14.71
CA ASP A 90 15.76 -15.23 -14.99
C ASP A 90 15.24 -15.96 -13.73
N ARG A 91 16.10 -16.12 -12.71
CA ARG A 91 15.75 -16.78 -11.44
C ARG A 91 15.18 -15.84 -10.40
N GLU A 92 15.07 -14.56 -10.70
CA GLU A 92 14.60 -13.60 -9.71
C GLU A 92 13.13 -13.76 -9.35
N SER A 93 12.84 -13.57 -8.07
CA SER A 93 11.48 -13.50 -7.59
C SER A 93 10.81 -12.16 -7.97
N ASN A 94 9.47 -12.19 -8.04
CA ASN A 94 8.62 -11.00 -8.12
C ASN A 94 8.46 -10.30 -6.75
N GLU A 95 9.38 -10.53 -5.83
CA GLU A 95 9.35 -9.96 -4.49
C GLU A 95 10.06 -8.60 -4.48
N THR A 96 9.48 -7.64 -3.77
CA THR A 96 10.10 -6.34 -3.52
C THR A 96 11.04 -6.42 -2.33
N ILE A 97 12.17 -5.73 -2.44
CA ILE A 97 13.16 -5.62 -1.38
C ILE A 97 12.55 -4.88 -0.17
N TRP A 98 12.80 -5.37 1.04
CA TRP A 98 12.19 -4.84 2.27
C TRP A 98 12.36 -3.34 2.46
N GLU A 99 13.55 -2.81 2.14
CA GLU A 99 13.91 -1.40 2.20
C GLU A 99 13.03 -0.54 1.29
N GLU A 100 12.79 -1.00 0.06
CA GLU A 100 11.97 -0.34 -0.93
C GLU A 100 10.48 -0.41 -0.54
N MET A 101 10.01 -1.57 -0.07
CA MET A 101 8.67 -1.69 0.50
C MET A 101 8.47 -0.75 1.71
N ALA A 102 9.46 -0.67 2.59
CA ALA A 102 9.42 0.23 3.74
C ALA A 102 9.34 1.70 3.33
N PHE A 103 10.03 2.07 2.25
CA PHE A 103 10.00 3.41 1.68
C PHE A 103 8.64 3.73 1.03
N LEU A 104 8.10 2.83 0.21
CA LEU A 104 6.78 3.01 -0.41
C LEU A 104 5.68 3.16 0.63
N LEU A 105 5.65 2.27 1.64
CA LEU A 105 4.69 2.36 2.74
C LEU A 105 4.93 3.57 3.66
N ARG A 106 6.06 4.27 3.56
CA ARG A 106 6.31 5.54 4.24
C ARG A 106 5.77 6.74 3.46
N LEU A 107 5.89 6.74 2.13
CA LEU A 107 5.52 7.85 1.25
C LEU A 107 4.04 7.89 0.88
N ASP A 108 3.45 6.77 0.44
CA ASP A 108 2.11 6.72 -0.16
C ASP A 108 0.95 6.97 0.82
N THR A 109 1.27 7.11 2.09
CA THR A 109 0.30 7.07 3.20
C THR A 109 0.37 8.31 4.08
N ASN A 110 1.04 9.37 3.64
CA ASN A 110 0.87 10.69 4.24
C ASN A 110 -0.57 11.17 3.99
N LEU A 111 -1.12 11.93 4.93
CA LEU A 111 -2.45 12.52 4.82
C LEU A 111 -2.45 13.54 3.66
N ALA A 112 -2.68 13.08 2.43
CA ALA A 112 -2.70 13.90 1.24
C ALA A 112 -4.13 14.36 0.93
N ALA A 113 -4.29 15.58 0.42
CA ALA A 113 -5.59 16.11 0.02
C ALA A 113 -6.27 15.22 -1.03
N ASN A 114 -5.50 14.73 -2.02
CA ASN A 114 -6.01 13.82 -3.06
C ASN A 114 -6.53 12.50 -2.48
N TYR A 115 -5.84 11.94 -1.49
CA TYR A 115 -6.29 10.73 -0.80
C TYR A 115 -7.65 10.93 -0.13
N LEU A 116 -7.78 12.00 0.67
CA LEU A 116 -9.03 12.32 1.36
C LEU A 116 -10.17 12.63 0.37
N LEU A 117 -9.87 13.35 -0.72
CA LEU A 117 -10.83 13.66 -1.77
C LEU A 117 -11.32 12.39 -2.48
N LEU A 118 -10.42 11.48 -2.87
CA LEU A 118 -10.78 10.21 -3.48
C LEU A 118 -11.65 9.37 -2.56
N MET A 119 -11.31 9.30 -1.26
CA MET A 119 -12.12 8.60 -0.26
C MET A 119 -13.53 9.21 -0.15
N ALA A 120 -13.66 10.54 -0.10
CA ALA A 120 -14.96 11.22 -0.05
C ALA A 120 -15.78 10.97 -1.32
N LEU A 121 -15.17 11.10 -2.51
CA LEU A 121 -15.84 10.84 -3.78
C LEU A 121 -16.29 9.39 -3.90
N ALA A 122 -15.44 8.43 -3.49
CA ALA A 122 -15.83 7.02 -3.44
C ALA A 122 -17.00 6.78 -2.48
N GLY A 123 -17.00 7.42 -1.31
CA GLY A 123 -18.13 7.38 -0.38
C GLY A 123 -19.43 7.86 -1.01
N GLY A 124 -19.37 8.96 -1.78
CA GLY A 124 -20.51 9.46 -2.54
C GLY A 124 -20.99 8.50 -3.63
N VAL A 125 -20.07 7.95 -4.44
CA VAL A 125 -20.41 6.94 -5.47
C VAL A 125 -21.05 5.70 -4.83
N ALA A 126 -20.49 5.22 -3.73
CA ALA A 126 -21.05 4.10 -2.97
C ALA A 126 -22.46 4.43 -2.45
N ALA A 127 -22.68 5.65 -1.93
CA ALA A 127 -24.00 6.08 -1.47
C ALA A 127 -25.04 6.10 -2.61
N VAL A 128 -24.69 6.57 -3.81
CA VAL A 128 -25.57 6.49 -4.99
C VAL A 128 -25.88 5.04 -5.34
N GLY A 129 -24.86 4.17 -5.40
CA GLY A 129 -25.04 2.76 -5.71
C GLY A 129 -25.92 2.02 -4.68
N LEU A 130 -25.72 2.32 -3.39
CA LEU A 130 -26.54 1.76 -2.31
C LEU A 130 -27.97 2.31 -2.34
N TRP A 131 -28.16 3.62 -2.56
CA TRP A 131 -29.47 4.26 -2.65
C TRP A 131 -30.31 3.69 -3.80
N THR A 132 -29.69 3.52 -4.97
CA THR A 132 -30.31 2.97 -6.18
C THR A 132 -30.31 1.44 -6.22
N ASN A 133 -29.75 0.77 -5.21
CA ASN A 133 -29.59 -0.68 -5.14
C ASN A 133 -28.89 -1.29 -6.38
N THR A 134 -27.85 -0.60 -6.88
CA THR A 134 -27.12 -0.94 -8.11
C THR A 134 -25.71 -1.43 -7.81
N LEU A 135 -25.46 -2.74 -8.02
CA LEU A 135 -24.20 -3.40 -7.65
C LEU A 135 -22.97 -2.76 -8.29
N HIS A 136 -22.96 -2.58 -9.61
CA HIS A 136 -21.77 -2.16 -10.34
C HIS A 136 -21.28 -0.77 -9.96
N ILE A 137 -22.17 0.14 -9.53
CA ILE A 137 -21.79 1.47 -9.03
C ILE A 137 -21.02 1.33 -7.71
N VAL A 138 -21.48 0.45 -6.82
CA VAL A 138 -20.79 0.20 -5.54
C VAL A 138 -19.44 -0.47 -5.76
N ILE A 139 -19.34 -1.39 -6.73
CA ILE A 139 -18.05 -1.96 -7.15
C ILE A 139 -17.13 -0.87 -7.70
N GLY A 140 -17.65 0.07 -8.50
CA GLY A 140 -16.91 1.23 -8.99
C GLY A 140 -16.32 2.08 -7.85
N ALA A 141 -17.11 2.33 -6.79
CA ALA A 141 -16.62 3.01 -5.59
C ALA A 141 -15.47 2.27 -4.90
N MET A 142 -15.51 0.94 -4.85
CA MET A 142 -14.43 0.13 -4.29
C MET A 142 -13.12 0.27 -5.05
N VAL A 143 -13.18 0.40 -6.38
CA VAL A 143 -12.00 0.58 -7.23
C VAL A 143 -11.43 2.00 -7.10
N ILE A 144 -12.27 3.01 -6.88
CA ILE A 144 -11.83 4.41 -6.73
C ILE A 144 -11.10 4.62 -5.38
N ALA A 145 -11.53 3.95 -4.32
CA ALA A 145 -11.05 4.21 -2.97
C ALA A 145 -9.70 3.52 -2.65
N PRO A 146 -8.63 4.27 -2.35
CA PRO A 146 -7.34 3.72 -1.90
C PRO A 146 -7.38 3.31 -0.41
N GLY A 147 -8.39 2.53 0.00
CA GLY A 147 -8.67 2.23 1.41
C GLY A 147 -7.79 1.13 2.04
N PHE A 148 -7.05 0.36 1.23
CA PHE A 148 -6.31 -0.81 1.68
C PHE A 148 -4.89 -0.49 2.20
N GLU A 149 -4.14 0.35 1.49
CA GLU A 149 -2.72 0.58 1.78
C GLU A 149 -2.47 1.23 3.14
N PRO A 150 -3.26 2.23 3.60
CA PRO A 150 -3.12 2.78 4.95
C PRO A 150 -3.38 1.74 6.05
N LEU A 151 -4.28 0.79 5.77
CA LEU A 151 -4.62 -0.28 6.70
C LEU A 151 -3.49 -1.32 6.78
N LEU A 152 -2.88 -1.69 5.64
CA LEU A 152 -1.72 -2.59 5.59
C LEU A 152 -0.44 -1.96 6.16
N ARG A 153 -0.32 -0.62 6.15
CA ARG A 153 0.80 0.08 6.79
C ARG A 153 0.89 -0.19 8.30
N ILE A 154 -0.24 -0.43 8.96
CA ILE A 154 -0.30 -0.69 10.40
C ILE A 154 0.49 -1.96 10.77
N PRO A 155 0.15 -3.16 10.27
CA PRO A 155 0.90 -4.38 10.56
C PRO A 155 2.35 -4.28 10.08
N PHE A 156 2.60 -3.62 8.93
CA PHE A 156 3.96 -3.38 8.47
C PHE A 156 4.80 -2.56 9.46
N GLY A 157 4.23 -1.49 10.03
CA GLY A 157 4.88 -0.67 11.06
C GLY A 157 5.10 -1.40 12.37
N LEU A 158 4.18 -2.29 12.76
CA LEU A 158 4.33 -3.15 13.94
C LEU A 158 5.50 -4.13 13.80
N ILE A 159 5.73 -4.64 12.59
CA ILE A 159 6.76 -5.63 12.27
C ILE A 159 8.13 -4.98 12.00
N SER A 160 8.14 -3.81 11.35
CA SER A 160 9.37 -3.18 10.85
C SER A 160 10.15 -2.37 11.89
N GLY A 161 9.58 -2.09 13.07
CA GLY A 161 10.26 -1.43 14.18
C GLY A 161 9.79 0.00 14.51
N PRO A 162 9.68 0.95 13.56
CA PRO A 162 9.25 2.30 13.89
C PRO A 162 7.75 2.34 14.20
N ARG A 163 7.40 2.43 15.50
CA ARG A 163 6.00 2.62 15.96
C ARG A 163 5.30 3.81 15.31
N VAL A 164 6.07 4.82 14.89
CA VAL A 164 5.60 5.98 14.12
C VAL A 164 4.90 5.57 12.82
N LEU A 165 5.33 4.48 12.17
CA LEU A 165 4.74 4.01 10.93
C LEU A 165 3.34 3.42 11.16
N ALA A 166 3.19 2.64 12.24
CA ALA A 166 1.90 2.08 12.63
C ALA A 166 0.90 3.16 13.04
N SER A 167 1.34 4.16 13.82
CA SER A 167 0.47 5.27 14.23
C SER A 167 0.05 6.14 13.05
N ARG A 168 0.95 6.45 12.11
CA ARG A 168 0.58 7.16 10.88
C ARG A 168 -0.38 6.35 10.00
N GLY A 169 -0.22 5.03 9.90
CA GLY A 169 -1.18 4.15 9.20
C GLY A 169 -2.56 4.19 9.82
N LEU A 170 -2.63 4.15 11.16
CA LEU A 170 -3.90 4.28 11.89
C LEU A 170 -4.56 5.63 11.63
N ILE A 171 -3.81 6.74 11.74
CA ILE A 171 -4.33 8.09 11.49
C ILE A 171 -4.85 8.20 10.05
N SER A 172 -4.09 7.75 9.05
CA SER A 172 -4.50 7.81 7.64
C SER A 172 -5.73 6.95 7.38
N THR A 173 -5.81 5.76 7.99
CA THR A 173 -7.00 4.90 7.92
C THR A 173 -8.23 5.62 8.48
N LEU A 174 -8.14 6.13 9.71
CA LEU A 174 -9.27 6.81 10.36
C LEU A 174 -9.70 8.06 9.58
N ALA A 175 -8.76 8.89 9.14
CA ALA A 175 -9.06 10.10 8.36
C ALA A 175 -9.67 9.78 7.00
N GLY A 176 -9.16 8.75 6.30
CA GLY A 176 -9.69 8.32 5.01
C GLY A 176 -11.12 7.79 5.12
N TYR A 177 -11.38 6.86 6.05
CA TYR A 177 -12.73 6.33 6.24
C TYR A 177 -13.70 7.36 6.82
N ALA A 178 -13.23 8.34 7.61
CA ALA A 178 -14.03 9.49 8.00
C ALA A 178 -14.38 10.37 6.79
N SER A 179 -13.42 10.64 5.90
CA SER A 179 -13.66 11.39 4.66
C SER A 179 -14.68 10.68 3.75
N LEU A 180 -14.56 9.35 3.63
CA LEU A 180 -15.51 8.51 2.93
C LEU A 180 -16.91 8.58 3.54
N ALA A 181 -17.02 8.47 4.87
CA ALA A 181 -18.28 8.61 5.57
C ALA A 181 -18.91 9.98 5.34
N ILE A 182 -18.12 11.07 5.39
CA ILE A 182 -18.60 12.43 5.10
C ILE A 182 -19.12 12.52 3.66
N GLY A 183 -18.39 11.98 2.68
CA GLY A 183 -18.83 11.95 1.29
C GLY A 183 -20.15 11.21 1.11
N ALA A 184 -20.29 10.04 1.71
CA ALA A 184 -21.53 9.25 1.68
C ALA A 184 -22.70 10.00 2.34
N ALA A 185 -22.48 10.64 3.49
CA ALA A 185 -23.48 11.41 4.22
C ALA A 185 -23.98 12.62 3.40
N ILE A 186 -23.06 13.42 2.84
CA ILE A 186 -23.40 14.57 1.99
C ILE A 186 -24.20 14.10 0.78
N THR A 187 -23.75 13.05 0.10
CA THR A 187 -24.46 12.53 -1.07
C THR A 187 -25.86 12.05 -0.72
N LEU A 188 -26.07 11.38 0.42
CA LEU A 188 -27.41 10.99 0.83
C LEU A 188 -28.32 12.20 1.11
N LEU A 189 -27.81 13.25 1.74
CA LEU A 189 -28.57 14.49 1.93
C LEU A 189 -29.00 15.10 0.60
N VAL A 190 -28.11 15.12 -0.40
CA VAL A 190 -28.44 15.58 -1.76
C VAL A 190 -29.48 14.67 -2.43
N LEU A 191 -29.32 13.34 -2.33
CA LEU A 191 -30.27 12.39 -2.93
C LEU A 191 -31.68 12.53 -2.37
N ARG A 192 -31.82 12.81 -1.07
CA ARG A 192 -33.12 13.09 -0.44
C ARG A 192 -33.82 14.34 -1.01
N LEU A 193 -33.05 15.32 -1.48
CA LEU A 193 -33.58 16.54 -2.08
C LEU A 193 -33.94 16.33 -3.56
N VAL A 194 -33.13 15.58 -4.28
CA VAL A 194 -33.30 15.34 -5.73
C VAL A 194 -34.34 14.26 -6.01
N ASP A 195 -34.51 13.31 -5.09
CA ASP A 195 -35.42 12.16 -5.22
C ASP A 195 -36.28 11.97 -3.95
N PRO A 196 -37.18 12.91 -3.65
CA PRO A 196 -37.94 12.94 -2.39
C PRO A 196 -38.97 11.80 -2.26
N GLY A 197 -39.31 11.11 -3.36
CA GLY A 197 -40.27 10.00 -3.37
C GLY A 197 -39.68 8.64 -3.02
N THR A 198 -38.35 8.52 -3.01
CA THR A 198 -37.68 7.25 -2.76
C THR A 198 -37.62 6.94 -1.26
N SER A 199 -37.92 5.69 -0.92
CA SER A 199 -37.93 5.21 0.46
C SER A 199 -36.59 5.44 1.15
N THR A 200 -36.64 6.05 2.33
CA THR A 200 -35.49 6.25 3.22
C THR A 200 -35.17 5.01 4.06
N ASP A 201 -35.98 3.95 3.98
CA ASP A 201 -35.69 2.64 4.56
C ASP A 201 -34.56 1.95 3.77
N LEU A 202 -33.33 2.16 4.24
CA LEU A 202 -32.13 1.59 3.64
C LEU A 202 -32.08 0.06 3.81
N ASP A 203 -32.60 -0.49 4.91
CA ASP A 203 -32.49 -1.93 5.24
C ASP A 203 -33.41 -2.79 4.36
N SER A 204 -34.41 -2.20 3.71
CA SER A 204 -35.20 -2.87 2.66
C SER A 204 -34.35 -3.30 1.45
N ARG A 205 -33.20 -2.64 1.21
CA ARG A 205 -32.38 -2.81 0.01
C ARG A 205 -31.42 -4.00 0.15
N SER A 206 -31.35 -4.83 -0.89
CA SER A 206 -30.57 -6.08 -0.87
C SER A 206 -29.08 -5.85 -0.62
N TRP A 207 -28.47 -4.85 -1.27
CA TRP A 207 -27.04 -4.59 -1.14
C TRP A 207 -26.65 -3.95 0.19
N VAL A 208 -27.55 -3.16 0.78
CA VAL A 208 -27.38 -2.63 2.14
C VAL A 208 -27.39 -3.78 3.15
N ARG A 209 -28.33 -4.73 3.06
CA ARG A 209 -28.33 -5.91 3.92
C ARG A 209 -27.09 -6.79 3.73
N TYR A 210 -26.69 -7.00 2.48
CA TYR A 210 -25.51 -7.81 2.17
C TYR A 210 -24.24 -7.26 2.87
N TRP A 211 -23.94 -5.98 2.68
CA TRP A 211 -22.74 -5.33 3.23
C TRP A 211 -22.87 -4.79 4.67
N SER A 212 -24.01 -4.99 5.33
CA SER A 212 -24.17 -4.78 6.78
C SER A 212 -24.19 -6.11 7.56
N SER A 213 -24.30 -7.26 6.89
CA SER A 213 -24.31 -8.57 7.53
C SER A 213 -22.89 -9.11 7.77
N VAL A 214 -22.65 -9.71 8.93
CA VAL A 214 -21.41 -10.43 9.24
C VAL A 214 -21.68 -11.92 9.16
N THR A 215 -20.91 -12.63 8.32
CA THR A 215 -21.03 -14.08 8.10
C THR A 215 -19.68 -14.73 8.26
N ALA A 216 -19.64 -16.00 8.70
CA ALA A 216 -18.38 -16.74 8.85
C ALA A 216 -17.62 -16.88 7.52
N SER A 217 -18.35 -17.12 6.42
CA SER A 217 -17.77 -17.12 5.07
C SER A 217 -17.22 -15.76 4.67
N GLY A 218 -17.88 -14.67 5.08
CA GLY A 218 -17.39 -13.30 4.91
C GLY A 218 -16.08 -13.06 5.64
N VAL A 219 -15.95 -13.50 6.89
CA VAL A 219 -14.69 -13.39 7.67
C VAL A 219 -13.56 -14.16 7.00
N LEU A 220 -13.82 -15.40 6.56
CA LEU A 220 -12.85 -16.20 5.83
C LEU A 220 -12.40 -15.49 4.55
N LEU A 221 -13.35 -14.95 3.78
CA LEU A 221 -13.06 -14.15 2.59
C LEU A 221 -12.18 -12.94 2.93
N SER A 222 -12.49 -12.19 3.99
CA SER A 222 -11.70 -11.02 4.40
C SER A 222 -10.28 -11.38 4.82
N LEU A 223 -10.07 -12.52 5.47
CA LEU A 223 -8.73 -13.02 5.80
C LEU A 223 -7.94 -13.37 4.54
N ILE A 224 -8.55 -14.08 3.59
CA ILE A 224 -7.91 -14.43 2.31
C ILE A 224 -7.61 -13.18 1.50
N ALA A 225 -8.56 -12.24 1.39
CA ALA A 225 -8.38 -10.98 0.67
C ALA A 225 -7.31 -10.11 1.34
N GLY A 226 -7.28 -10.03 2.67
CA GLY A 226 -6.23 -9.34 3.42
C GLY A 226 -4.85 -9.92 3.17
N ALA A 227 -4.73 -11.25 3.15
CA ALA A 227 -3.48 -11.93 2.83
C ALA A 227 -3.05 -11.69 1.38
N ALA A 228 -3.98 -11.82 0.43
CA ALA A 228 -3.74 -11.53 -0.98
C ALA A 228 -3.31 -10.08 -1.20
N GLY A 229 -3.95 -9.13 -0.54
CA GLY A 229 -3.57 -7.72 -0.60
C GLY A 229 -2.21 -7.44 -0.01
N ALA A 230 -1.85 -8.08 1.12
CA ALA A 230 -0.50 -8.00 1.65
C ALA A 230 0.53 -8.47 0.62
N VAL A 231 0.29 -9.62 -0.01
CA VAL A 231 1.15 -10.16 -1.08
C VAL A 231 1.21 -9.21 -2.28
N VAL A 232 0.09 -8.71 -2.78
CA VAL A 232 0.01 -7.80 -3.93
C VAL A 232 0.80 -6.52 -3.69
N VAL A 233 0.66 -5.90 -2.52
CA VAL A 233 1.38 -4.68 -2.17
C VAL A 233 2.88 -4.96 -2.03
N THR A 234 3.26 -6.04 -1.36
CA THR A 234 4.68 -6.45 -1.27
C THR A 234 5.29 -6.84 -2.60
N ALA A 235 4.49 -7.25 -3.59
CA ALA A 235 4.94 -7.53 -4.95
C ALA A 235 4.88 -6.30 -5.87
N GLN A 236 4.56 -5.11 -5.33
CA GLN A 236 4.38 -3.86 -6.07
C GLN A 236 3.43 -3.97 -7.28
N ARG A 237 2.40 -4.81 -7.16
CA ARG A 237 1.36 -4.95 -8.19
C ARG A 237 0.17 -4.07 -7.85
N SER A 238 0.38 -2.76 -7.73
CA SER A 238 -0.65 -1.79 -7.30
C SER A 238 -1.97 -1.91 -8.09
N VAL A 239 -1.92 -2.19 -9.40
CA VAL A 239 -3.13 -2.42 -10.21
C VAL A 239 -4.02 -3.55 -9.68
N LEU A 240 -3.45 -4.57 -9.03
CA LEU A 240 -4.20 -5.69 -8.47
C LEU A 240 -4.86 -5.39 -7.11
N THR A 241 -4.51 -4.28 -6.45
CA THR A 241 -5.13 -3.89 -5.17
C THR A 241 -6.60 -3.56 -5.33
N ALA A 242 -7.01 -3.11 -6.53
CA ALA A 242 -8.41 -2.92 -6.88
C ALA A 242 -9.24 -4.20 -6.68
N GLY A 243 -8.71 -5.38 -7.05
CA GLY A 243 -9.38 -6.66 -6.83
C GLY A 243 -9.57 -7.01 -5.35
N VAL A 244 -8.60 -6.65 -4.51
CA VAL A 244 -8.67 -6.81 -3.05
C VAL A 244 -9.75 -5.91 -2.46
N MET A 245 -9.83 -4.67 -2.93
CA MET A 245 -10.87 -3.72 -2.52
C MET A 245 -12.26 -4.19 -2.91
N ILE A 246 -12.43 -4.86 -4.05
CA ILE A 246 -13.70 -5.45 -4.48
C ILE A 246 -14.11 -6.63 -3.58
N ALA A 247 -13.14 -7.44 -3.15
CA ALA A 247 -13.39 -8.58 -2.28
C ALA A 247 -13.77 -8.17 -0.84
N LEU A 248 -13.34 -6.99 -0.41
CA LEU A 248 -13.62 -6.42 0.90
C LEU A 248 -14.82 -5.47 0.84
N ALA A 249 -15.66 -5.51 1.86
CA ALA A 249 -16.77 -4.60 2.06
C ALA A 249 -16.38 -3.30 2.79
N LEU A 250 -15.10 -2.94 2.91
CA LEU A 250 -14.66 -1.77 3.70
C LEU A 250 -15.31 -0.45 3.22
N ILE A 251 -15.45 -0.26 1.91
CA ILE A 251 -16.07 0.93 1.31
C ILE A 251 -17.58 0.95 1.53
N PRO A 252 -18.36 -0.05 1.06
CA PRO A 252 -19.80 0.00 1.23
C PRO A 252 -20.24 -0.06 2.70
N SER A 253 -19.55 -0.82 3.57
CA SER A 253 -19.92 -0.91 4.99
C SER A 253 -19.80 0.45 5.68
N MET A 254 -18.72 1.19 5.46
CA MET A 254 -18.56 2.54 6.02
C MET A 254 -19.52 3.55 5.38
N SER A 255 -19.81 3.44 4.08
CA SER A 255 -20.87 4.25 3.46
C SER A 255 -22.24 3.97 4.09
N ILE A 256 -22.57 2.70 4.38
CA ILE A 256 -23.80 2.33 5.09
C ILE A 256 -23.84 2.96 6.49
N VAL A 257 -22.73 2.95 7.24
CA VAL A 257 -22.65 3.62 8.56
C VAL A 257 -23.07 5.07 8.45
N ALA A 258 -22.47 5.81 7.52
CA ALA A 258 -22.75 7.22 7.33
C ALA A 258 -24.19 7.49 6.87
N MET A 259 -24.67 6.71 5.89
CA MET A 259 -26.02 6.82 5.36
C MET A 259 -27.07 6.54 6.45
N ALA A 260 -26.87 5.48 7.22
CA ALA A 260 -27.77 5.09 8.31
C ALA A 260 -27.76 6.11 9.46
N ALA A 261 -26.61 6.72 9.77
CA ALA A 261 -26.53 7.82 10.72
C ALA A 261 -27.35 9.05 10.26
N VAL A 262 -27.31 9.39 8.97
CA VAL A 262 -28.13 10.47 8.38
C VAL A 262 -29.62 10.14 8.36
N THR A 263 -30.00 8.85 8.25
CA THR A 263 -31.41 8.44 8.31
C THR A 263 -31.93 8.22 9.72
N GLY A 264 -31.05 8.21 10.73
CA GLY A 264 -31.40 7.90 12.13
C GLY A 264 -31.52 6.40 12.43
N ASP A 265 -31.15 5.52 11.49
CA ASP A 265 -31.15 4.07 11.68
C ASP A 265 -29.84 3.61 12.36
N PHE A 266 -29.72 3.89 13.65
CA PHE A 266 -28.55 3.51 14.43
C PHE A 266 -28.30 1.98 14.51
N PRO A 267 -29.32 1.10 14.55
CA PRO A 267 -29.10 -0.34 14.44
C PRO A 267 -28.40 -0.76 13.13
N LEU A 268 -28.80 -0.20 12.00
CA LEU A 268 -28.11 -0.44 10.73
C LEU A 268 -26.70 0.15 10.73
N ALA A 269 -26.52 1.36 11.27
CA ALA A 269 -25.19 1.96 11.41
C ALA A 269 -24.25 1.08 12.25
N GLY A 270 -24.74 0.52 13.36
CA GLY A 270 -23.99 -0.42 14.20
C GLY A 270 -23.61 -1.70 13.48
N ARG A 271 -24.53 -2.29 12.69
CA ARG A 271 -24.24 -3.46 11.85
C ARG A 271 -23.17 -3.16 10.79
N GLY A 272 -23.29 -2.04 10.09
CA GLY A 272 -22.29 -1.58 9.12
C GLY A 272 -20.92 -1.37 9.76
N LEU A 273 -20.86 -0.75 10.93
CA LEU A 273 -19.61 -0.51 11.65
C LEU A 273 -18.97 -1.81 12.13
N MET A 274 -19.79 -2.75 12.62
CA MET A 274 -19.32 -4.07 13.01
C MET A 274 -18.75 -4.83 11.81
N ARG A 275 -19.42 -4.78 10.65
CA ARG A 275 -18.90 -5.37 9.41
C ARG A 275 -17.56 -4.76 9.02
N TRP A 276 -17.46 -3.44 9.01
CA TRP A 276 -16.21 -2.73 8.71
C TRP A 276 -15.08 -3.14 9.68
N ALA A 277 -15.36 -3.17 10.98
CA ALA A 277 -14.37 -3.48 12.01
C ALA A 277 -13.85 -4.92 11.90
N VAL A 278 -14.73 -5.89 11.61
CA VAL A 278 -14.35 -7.30 11.41
C VAL A 278 -13.46 -7.46 10.19
N GLU A 279 -13.76 -6.76 9.09
CA GLU A 279 -12.92 -6.83 7.90
C GLU A 279 -11.59 -6.12 8.08
N ALA A 280 -11.61 -4.93 8.70
CA ALA A 280 -10.39 -4.20 9.03
C ALA A 280 -9.50 -5.05 9.94
N GLY A 281 -10.07 -5.65 10.98
CA GLY A 281 -9.38 -6.59 11.87
C GLY A 281 -8.82 -7.81 11.12
N SER A 282 -9.60 -8.41 10.22
CA SER A 282 -9.14 -9.53 9.38
C SER A 282 -7.94 -9.14 8.51
N VAL A 283 -7.97 -7.96 7.89
CA VAL A 283 -6.84 -7.44 7.10
C VAL A 283 -5.62 -7.19 7.98
N LEU A 284 -5.78 -6.62 9.18
CA LEU A 284 -4.67 -6.42 10.11
C LEU A 284 -4.03 -7.75 10.51
N VAL A 285 -4.83 -8.74 10.89
CA VAL A 285 -4.35 -10.08 11.26
C VAL A 285 -3.63 -10.75 10.10
N ALA A 286 -4.26 -10.79 8.93
CA ALA A 286 -3.68 -11.40 7.73
C ALA A 286 -2.40 -10.67 7.31
N GLY A 287 -2.38 -9.34 7.39
CA GLY A 287 -1.21 -8.51 7.13
C GLY A 287 -0.05 -8.83 8.08
N VAL A 288 -0.30 -8.96 9.39
CA VAL A 288 0.74 -9.38 10.35
C VAL A 288 1.30 -10.75 9.98
N LEU A 289 0.43 -11.72 9.68
CA LEU A 289 0.84 -13.08 9.35
C LEU A 289 1.71 -13.13 8.09
N VAL A 290 1.25 -12.52 6.99
CA VAL A 290 1.98 -12.54 5.72
C VAL A 290 3.30 -11.78 5.83
N LEU A 291 3.28 -10.56 6.38
CA LEU A 291 4.49 -9.74 6.49
C LEU A 291 5.48 -10.34 7.49
N GLY A 292 5.00 -10.92 8.60
CA GLY A 292 5.84 -11.59 9.58
C GLY A 292 6.50 -12.84 9.00
N LEU A 293 5.74 -13.65 8.26
CA LEU A 293 6.28 -14.81 7.56
C LEU A 293 7.35 -14.40 6.53
N LYS A 294 7.10 -13.34 5.76
CA LYS A 294 8.08 -12.79 4.80
C LYS A 294 9.33 -12.24 5.49
N GLN A 295 9.19 -11.58 6.64
CA GLN A 295 10.33 -11.09 7.41
C GLN A 295 11.20 -12.25 7.92
N LEU A 296 10.58 -13.33 8.40
CA LEU A 296 11.29 -14.50 8.94
C LEU A 296 11.96 -15.36 7.87
N LEU A 297 11.28 -15.60 6.75
CA LEU A 297 11.74 -16.52 5.70
C LEU A 297 12.61 -15.85 4.64
N VAL A 298 12.28 -14.62 4.25
CA VAL A 298 12.89 -13.95 3.07
C VAL A 298 13.83 -12.83 3.49
N HIS A 299 13.45 -12.05 4.49
CA HIS A 299 14.12 -10.79 4.83
C HIS A 299 14.80 -10.79 6.21
N ARG A 300 15.46 -11.88 6.61
CA ARG A 300 16.23 -11.95 7.87
C ARG A 300 17.11 -10.70 8.02
N ARG A 301 16.63 -9.71 8.79
CA ARG A 301 17.35 -8.47 9.08
C ARG A 301 17.96 -8.57 10.47
N HIS A 302 19.27 -8.33 10.55
CA HIS A 302 19.86 -7.70 11.72
C HIS A 302 19.22 -6.32 11.85
N ALA A 303 18.60 -6.04 13.00
CA ALA A 303 17.92 -4.78 13.25
C ALA A 303 18.91 -3.61 13.13
N LEU A 304 18.65 -2.70 12.20
CA LEU A 304 19.32 -1.41 12.12
C LEU A 304 18.69 -0.50 13.18
N SER A 305 19.43 -0.30 14.29
CA SER A 305 19.20 0.73 15.30
C SER A 305 19.62 2.11 14.80
#